data_AF-A0A353LWV6-F1
#
_entry.id   AF-A0A353LWV6-F1
#
_cell.length_a   1.000
_cell.length_b   1.000
_cell.length_c   1.000
_cell.angle_alpha   90.00
_cell.angle_beta   90.00
_cell.angle_gamma   90.00
#
_symmetry.space_group_name_H-M   'P 1'
#
loop_
_entity.id
_entity.type
_entity.pdbx_description
1 polymer ?
#
loop_
_entity_poly.entity_id
_entity_poly.type
_entity_poly.pdbx_seq_one_letter_code
_entity_poly.pdbx_strand_id
1 'polypeptide(L)' 'MTMGKLRIGTAGIPESTKPRSTANAVKRLAELGLKHMEIEFVRGVSMGEATAQTIGELAREYDISLT' A
#
# COMPACT_ATOMS: atom_id res chain seq x y z
N MET A 1 -8.21 14.97 -22.74
CA MET A 1 -8.47 14.93 -21.28
C MET A 1 -8.61 13.47 -20.89
N THR A 2 -7.63 12.91 -20.20
CA THR A 2 -7.76 11.55 -19.64
C THR A 2 -8.59 11.64 -18.36
N MET A 3 -9.71 10.92 -18.34
CA MET A 3 -10.48 10.68 -17.12
C MET A 3 -9.54 10.07 -16.07
N GLY A 4 -9.59 10.53 -14.81
CA GLY A 4 -8.77 9.93 -13.75
C GLY A 4 -9.02 8.42 -13.62
N LYS A 5 -7.96 7.63 -13.41
CA LYS A 5 -8.07 6.18 -13.20
C LYS A 5 -8.69 5.94 -11.81
N LEU A 6 -9.87 5.31 -11.76
CA LEU A 6 -10.48 4.87 -10.50
C LEU A 6 -9.59 3.79 -9.86
N ARG A 7 -9.19 4.00 -8.60
CA ARG A 7 -8.43 3.02 -7.81
C ARG A 7 -9.19 2.72 -6.51
N ILE A 8 -9.53 1.45 -6.31
CA ILE A 8 -10.21 0.97 -5.10
C ILE A 8 -9.17 0.34 -4.17
N GLY A 9 -9.31 0.58 -2.87
CA GLY A 9 -8.29 0.24 -1.88
C GLY A 9 -8.80 0.15 -0.46
N THR A 10 -7.87 -0.10 0.47
CA THR A 10 -8.15 -0.15 1.91
C THR A 10 -7.57 1.07 2.63
N ALA A 11 -8.21 1.45 3.73
CA ALA A 11 -7.55 2.25 4.76
C ALA A 11 -6.68 1.30 5.60
N GLY A 12 -5.37 1.55 5.63
CA GLY A 12 -4.42 0.72 6.34
C GLY A 12 -4.21 -0.68 5.77
N ILE A 13 -3.50 -1.50 6.55
CA ILE A 13 -3.12 -2.88 6.20
C ILE A 13 -4.37 -3.79 6.28
N PRO A 14 -4.75 -4.48 5.19
CA PRO A 14 -5.85 -5.44 5.23
C PRO A 14 -5.66 -6.53 6.31
N GLU A 15 -6.74 -6.93 6.97
CA GLU A 15 -6.67 -7.99 8.02
C GLU A 15 -6.12 -9.33 7.49
N SER A 16 -6.32 -9.59 6.20
CA SER A 16 -5.81 -10.81 5.56
C SER A 16 -4.30 -10.82 5.30
N THR A 17 -3.59 -9.72 5.54
CA THR A 17 -2.14 -9.62 5.32
C THR A 17 -1.34 -10.33 6.41
N LYS A 18 -0.48 -11.27 6.00
CA LYS A 18 0.37 -12.04 6.92
C LYS A 18 1.81 -12.15 6.38
N PRO A 19 2.84 -11.82 7.18
CA PRO A 19 2.77 -11.06 8.43
C PRO A 19 2.29 -9.62 8.20
N ARG A 20 1.65 -9.00 9.20
CA ARG A 20 1.13 -7.62 9.12
C ARG A 20 2.27 -6.61 8.95
N SER A 21 2.49 -6.18 7.72
CA SER A 21 3.43 -5.12 7.36
C SER A 21 2.94 -4.39 6.11
N THR A 22 3.37 -3.14 5.92
CA THR A 22 2.99 -2.35 4.74
C THR A 22 3.49 -2.99 3.44
N ALA A 23 4.70 -3.56 3.45
CA ALA A 23 5.27 -4.27 2.29
C ALA A 23 4.44 -5.50 1.90
N ASN A 24 3.98 -6.29 2.86
CA ASN A 24 3.10 -7.43 2.58
C ASN A 24 1.67 -6.99 2.25
N ALA A 25 1.23 -5.83 2.74
CA ALA A 25 -0.06 -5.26 2.37
C ALA A 25 -0.11 -4.91 0.89
N VAL A 26 0.95 -4.31 0.33
CA VAL A 26 1.07 -4.03 -1.11
C VAL A 26 0.91 -5.30 -1.94
N LYS A 27 1.63 -6.37 -1.57
CA LYS A 27 1.52 -7.69 -2.23
C LYS A 27 0.11 -8.25 -2.11
N ARG A 28 -0.48 -8.18 -0.90
CA ARG A 28 -1.83 -8.68 -0.64
C ARG A 28 -2.89 -7.93 -1.42
N LEU A 29 -2.78 -6.61 -1.60
CA LEU A 29 -3.70 -5.83 -2.42
C LEU A 29 -3.66 -6.28 -3.88
N ALA A 30 -2.47 -6.56 -4.41
CA ALA A 30 -2.30 -7.08 -5.76
C ALA A 30 -3.00 -8.44 -5.93
N GLU A 31 -2.86 -9.35 -4.96
CA GLU A 31 -3.58 -10.64 -4.93
C GLU A 31 -5.11 -10.48 -4.87
N LEU A 32 -5.59 -9.46 -4.15
CA LEU A 32 -7.01 -9.14 -4.00
C LEU A 32 -7.59 -8.35 -5.18
N GLY A 33 -6.77 -7.94 -6.15
CA GLY A 33 -7.20 -7.09 -7.27
C GLY A 33 -7.46 -5.62 -6.90
N LEU A 34 -7.04 -5.20 -5.71
CA LEU A 34 -7.13 -3.81 -5.25
C LEU A 34 -5.95 -3.00 -5.80
N LYS A 35 -6.11 -1.66 -5.87
CA LYS A 35 -5.19 -0.75 -6.55
C LYS A 35 -4.75 0.46 -5.73
N HIS A 36 -5.18 0.55 -4.48
CA HIS A 36 -4.86 1.65 -3.59
C HIS A 36 -4.76 1.21 -2.13
N MET A 37 -4.01 1.96 -1.33
CA MET A 37 -4.01 1.86 0.14
C MET A 37 -3.60 3.20 0.75
N GLU A 38 -4.30 3.60 1.80
CA GLU A 38 -3.89 4.71 2.65
C GLU A 38 -2.99 4.20 3.77
N ILE A 39 -1.82 4.81 3.96
CA ILE A 39 -0.87 4.44 5.00
C ILE A 39 -1.18 5.23 6.28
N GLU A 40 -1.55 4.51 7.33
CA GLU A 40 -1.92 5.12 8.61
C GLU A 40 -0.70 5.37 9.50
N PHE A 41 -0.25 6.63 9.59
CA PHE A 41 0.78 7.09 10.53
C PHE A 41 0.18 7.46 11.89
N VAL A 42 -0.38 6.47 12.60
CA VAL A 42 -0.97 6.66 13.94
C VAL A 42 0.10 6.79 15.04
N ARG A 43 -0.34 7.01 16.29
CA ARG A 43 0.56 7.19 17.45
C ARG A 43 1.54 6.02 17.58
N GLY A 44 2.84 6.33 17.51
CA GLY A 44 3.92 5.37 17.66
C GLY A 44 4.32 4.63 16.37
N VAL A 45 3.68 4.94 15.23
CA VAL A 45 4.10 4.43 13.92
C VAL A 45 5.09 5.40 13.31
N SER A 46 6.27 4.91 12.96
CA SER A 46 7.27 5.63 12.17
C SER A 46 7.74 4.76 11.01
N MET A 47 8.12 5.40 9.91
CA MET A 47 8.70 4.74 8.74
C MET A 47 10.02 5.40 8.42
N GLY A 48 11.11 4.65 8.49
CA GLY A 48 12.42 5.13 8.07
C GLY A 48 12.49 5.25 6.54
N GLU A 49 13.41 6.08 6.06
CA GLU A 49 13.60 6.36 4.63
C GLU A 49 13.82 5.08 3.81
N ALA A 50 14.71 4.19 4.26
CA ALA A 50 14.99 2.93 3.57
C ALA A 50 13.71 2.07 3.44
N THR A 51 12.90 1.99 4.50
CA THR A 51 11.63 1.27 4.48
C THR A 51 10.63 1.92 3.51
N ALA A 52 10.55 3.26 3.50
CA ALA A 52 9.70 3.99 2.57
C ALA A 52 10.10 3.77 1.11
N GLN A 53 11.41 3.74 0.80
CA GLN A 53 11.92 3.44 -0.53
C GLN A 53 11.51 2.03 -0.98
N THR A 54 11.75 1.02 -0.16
CA THR A 54 11.36 -0.37 -0.47
C THR A 54 9.85 -0.51 -0.71
N ILE A 55 9.02 0.13 0.13
CA ILE A 55 7.56 0.11 -0.03
C ILE A 55 7.16 0.81 -1.34
N GLY A 56 7.78 1.94 -1.66
CA GLY A 56 7.53 2.67 -2.90
C GLY A 56 7.91 1.88 -4.15
N GLU A 57 9.00 1.11 -4.11
CA GLU A 57 9.40 0.19 -5.18
C GLU A 57 8.35 -0.89 -5.41
N LEU A 58 7.93 -1.58 -4.35
CA LEU A 58 6.87 -2.59 -4.41
C LEU A 58 5.56 -2.01 -4.94
N ALA A 59 5.17 -0.82 -4.48
CA ALA A 59 3.96 -0.15 -4.94
C ALA A 59 3.98 0.11 -6.45
N ARG A 60 5.13 0.53 -6.99
CA ARG A 60 5.31 0.71 -8.45
C ARG A 60 5.26 -0.63 -9.18
N GLU A 61 5.93 -1.66 -8.66
CA GLU A 61 5.95 -3.00 -9.24
C GLU A 61 4.53 -3.59 -9.40
N TYR A 62 3.69 -3.43 -8.39
CA TYR A 62 2.33 -3.99 -8.37
C TYR A 62 1.22 -3.05 -8.86
N ASP A 63 1.56 -1.86 -9.37
CA ASP A 63 0.60 -0.79 -9.73
C ASP A 63 -0.37 -0.44 -8.58
N ILE A 64 0.15 -0.33 -7.36
CA ILE A 64 -0.59 0.09 -6.17
C ILE A 64 -0.23 1.54 -5.85
N SER A 65 -1.23 2.42 -5.80
CA SER A 65 -1.01 3.79 -5.30
C SER A 65 -1.05 3.81 -3.78
N LEU A 66 -0.16 4.58 -3.16
CA LEU A 66 -0.09 4.79 -1.72
C LEU A 66 -0.29 6.28 -1.42
N THR A 67 -1.04 6.60 -0.36
CA THR A 67 -1.22 7.97 0.16
C THR A 67 -1.01 8.00 1.66
#